data_AF-A0A2V6KMQ0-F1
#
_entry.id   AF-A0A2V6KMQ0-F1
#
_cell.length_a   1.000
_cell.length_b   1.000
_cell.length_c   1.000
_cell.angle_alpha   90.00
_cell.angle_beta   90.00
_cell.angle_gamma   90.00
#
_symmetry.space_group_name_H-M   'P 1'
#
loop_
_entity.id
_entity.type
_entity.pdbx_description
1 polymer ?
#
loop_
_entity_poly.entity_id
_entity_poly.type
_entity_poly.pdbx_seq_one_letter_code
_entity_poly.pdbx_strand_id
1 'polypeptide(L)'
;MNLSPEKKIAGVLAPLFALRGKDDLGVGDVAALREFIDWAAEIGFKLVQLLPINETSGDNSPYNAISAMALEPTTLHLAPGSPKDLTRQDFDIAVADVDLAQLRQGSVKYRRVKKLKRRLLEKAFVNFSLNAAEDRQADFKKFCLEEAAWLDNYAVFRALMEENGDSEAWDKWQREHRSMEKACEWLRHLSQDRQQTFSTRQNFFRYVQWIGHEQWREMKSYAAQRDVALMGDVPFGVSYYSADVFARADEFALDWSGGAPPELYFKDDQFTQKWGQNWGIPLYRWEAMRGNNFEWW
;
A
#
# COMPACT_ATOMS: atom_id res chain seq x y z
N MET A 1 -23.60 -8.16 -3.71
CA MET A 1 -24.38 -7.18 -4.48
C MET A 1 -24.22 -7.46 -5.97
N ASN A 2 -25.32 -7.49 -6.73
CA ASN A 2 -25.27 -7.62 -8.19
C ASN A 2 -25.48 -6.24 -8.82
N LEU A 3 -24.40 -5.64 -9.33
CA LEU A 3 -24.46 -4.41 -10.11
C LEU A 3 -25.07 -4.72 -11.48
N SER A 4 -25.95 -3.84 -11.97
CA SER A 4 -26.62 -4.00 -13.26
C SER A 4 -26.74 -2.64 -13.93
N PRO A 5 -26.46 -2.53 -15.24
CA PRO A 5 -26.59 -1.27 -15.99
C PRO A 5 -28.03 -0.74 -16.01
N GLU A 6 -29.03 -1.61 -15.79
CA GLU A 6 -30.45 -1.25 -15.77
C GLU A 6 -30.90 -0.64 -14.43
N LYS A 7 -30.09 -0.78 -13.38
CA LYS A 7 -30.42 -0.28 -12.04
C LYS A 7 -29.69 1.03 -11.79
N LYS A 8 -30.45 2.11 -11.66
CA LYS A 8 -29.92 3.39 -11.16
C LYS A 8 -29.47 3.21 -9.71
N ILE A 9 -28.20 3.49 -9.46
CA ILE A 9 -27.61 3.50 -8.12
C ILE A 9 -26.98 4.87 -7.86
N ALA A 10 -26.88 5.22 -6.58
CA ALA A 10 -26.08 6.34 -6.14
C ALA A 10 -24.93 5.81 -5.27
N GLY A 11 -23.82 6.53 -5.30
CA GLY A 11 -22.63 6.23 -4.53
C GLY A 11 -22.01 7.49 -3.95
N VAL A 12 -21.06 7.28 -3.06
CA VAL A 12 -20.26 8.33 -2.45
C VAL A 12 -18.78 8.02 -2.65
N LEU A 13 -18.01 9.04 -3.02
CA LEU A 13 -16.55 8.96 -3.10
C LEU A 13 -15.96 9.54 -1.82
N ALA A 14 -15.03 8.82 -1.19
CA ALA A 14 -14.24 9.33 -0.08
C ALA A 14 -12.81 8.78 -0.15
N PRO A 15 -11.77 9.63 -0.08
CA PRO A 15 -10.42 9.17 0.14
C PRO A 15 -10.34 8.47 1.51
N LEU A 16 -9.89 7.21 1.56
CA LEU A 16 -9.88 6.45 2.81
C LEU A 16 -9.10 7.18 3.92
N PHE A 17 -7.92 7.71 3.60
CA PHE A 17 -7.10 8.45 4.57
C PHE A 17 -7.80 9.69 5.16
N ALA A 18 -8.80 10.24 4.47
CA ALA A 18 -9.57 11.40 4.91
C ALA A 18 -10.72 11.03 5.87
N LEU A 19 -11.15 9.76 5.90
CA LEU A 19 -12.15 9.30 6.87
C LEU A 19 -11.62 9.44 8.31
N ARG A 20 -12.55 9.54 9.24
CA ARG A 20 -12.28 9.50 10.68
C ARG A 20 -13.19 8.46 11.31
N GLY A 21 -12.59 7.60 12.11
CA GLY A 21 -13.30 6.59 12.90
C GLY A 21 -13.21 6.94 14.38
N LYS A 22 -14.10 6.36 15.19
CA LYS A 22 -14.15 6.65 16.64
C LYS A 22 -12.80 6.43 17.34
N ASP A 23 -12.11 5.35 16.97
CA ASP A 23 -10.88 4.90 17.60
C ASP A 23 -9.65 4.93 16.66
N ASP A 24 -9.72 5.70 15.57
CA ASP A 24 -8.64 5.74 14.56
C ASP A 24 -7.29 6.21 15.13
N LEU A 25 -6.20 5.92 14.42
CA LEU A 25 -4.84 6.34 14.82
C LEU A 25 -4.37 7.59 14.06
N GLY A 26 -5.29 8.54 13.78
CA GLY A 26 -5.03 9.81 13.10
C GLY A 26 -5.11 9.76 11.57
N VAL A 27 -5.64 8.67 11.02
CA VAL A 27 -5.89 8.45 9.59
C VAL A 27 -7.06 7.49 9.46
N GLY A 28 -7.89 7.64 8.42
CA GLY A 28 -8.91 6.65 8.13
C GLY A 28 -8.29 5.33 7.69
N ASP A 29 -8.78 4.24 8.27
CA ASP A 29 -8.39 2.86 7.99
C ASP A 29 -9.63 1.98 7.77
N VAL A 30 -9.45 0.67 7.60
CA VAL A 30 -10.57 -0.24 7.36
C VAL A 30 -11.65 -0.23 8.45
N ALA A 31 -11.34 0.17 9.70
CA ALA A 31 -12.36 0.32 10.74
C ALA A 31 -13.18 1.60 10.52
N ALA A 32 -12.54 2.72 10.15
CA ALA A 32 -13.27 3.93 9.72
C ALA A 32 -14.10 3.68 8.46
N LEU A 33 -13.60 2.88 7.52
CA LEU A 33 -14.35 2.45 6.33
C LEU A 33 -15.58 1.63 6.71
N ARG A 34 -15.46 0.74 7.71
CA ARG A 34 -16.58 -0.05 8.23
C ARG A 34 -17.72 0.86 8.72
N GLU A 35 -17.41 1.85 9.56
CA GLU A 35 -18.37 2.85 10.03
C GLU A 35 -18.98 3.64 8.86
N PHE A 36 -18.18 3.99 7.86
CA PHE A 36 -18.64 4.71 6.67
C PHE A 36 -19.56 3.89 5.78
N ILE A 37 -19.33 2.58 5.66
CA ILE A 37 -20.21 1.64 4.94
C ILE A 37 -21.55 1.52 5.66
N ASP A 38 -21.56 1.42 6.99
CA ASP A 38 -22.81 1.41 7.78
C ASP A 38 -23.63 2.68 7.46
N TRP A 39 -23.02 3.85 7.55
CA TRP A 39 -23.65 5.13 7.22
C TRP A 39 -24.15 5.20 5.77
N ALA A 40 -23.34 4.74 4.80
CA ALA A 40 -23.70 4.73 3.40
C ALA A 40 -24.93 3.84 3.15
N ALA A 41 -24.97 2.66 3.78
CA ALA A 41 -26.09 1.73 3.70
C ALA A 41 -27.35 2.30 4.33
N GLU A 42 -27.25 2.96 5.50
CA GLU A 42 -28.38 3.61 6.18
C GLU A 42 -29.04 4.70 5.32
N ILE A 43 -28.25 5.46 4.56
CA ILE A 43 -28.75 6.50 3.64
C ILE A 43 -29.29 5.89 2.33
N GLY A 44 -28.98 4.63 2.05
CA GLY A 44 -29.37 3.93 0.83
C GLY A 44 -28.40 4.09 -0.33
N PHE A 45 -27.18 4.60 -0.09
CA PHE A 45 -26.10 4.49 -1.07
C PHE A 45 -25.76 3.02 -1.30
N LYS A 46 -25.36 2.72 -2.54
CA LYS A 46 -25.07 1.36 -3.00
C LYS A 46 -23.62 1.18 -3.41
N LEU A 47 -22.82 2.24 -3.33
CA LEU A 47 -21.43 2.26 -3.74
C LEU A 47 -20.64 3.20 -2.84
N VAL A 48 -19.51 2.71 -2.35
CA VAL A 48 -18.44 3.54 -1.78
C VAL A 48 -17.25 3.46 -2.71
N GLN A 49 -16.87 4.59 -3.30
CA GLN A 49 -15.66 4.71 -4.11
C GLN A 49 -14.52 5.24 -3.25
N LEU A 50 -13.35 4.61 -3.38
CA LEU A 50 -12.12 5.03 -2.72
C LEU A 50 -11.12 5.50 -3.77
N LEU A 51 -10.23 6.40 -3.37
CA LEU A 51 -8.98 6.66 -4.10
C LEU A 51 -8.06 5.42 -4.03
N PRO A 52 -6.96 5.37 -4.80
CA PRO A 52 -6.02 4.27 -4.69
C PRO A 52 -5.55 4.07 -3.25
N ILE A 53 -5.45 2.80 -2.85
CA ILE A 53 -5.09 2.37 -1.48
C ILE A 53 -3.71 1.72 -1.44
N ASN A 54 -2.95 1.88 -2.51
CA ASN A 54 -1.63 1.32 -2.67
C ASN A 54 -0.61 2.05 -1.81
N GLU A 55 0.45 1.33 -1.42
CA GLU A 55 1.47 1.91 -0.56
C GLU A 55 2.22 3.07 -1.23
N THR A 56 2.41 4.13 -0.46
CA THR A 56 3.02 5.38 -0.90
C THR A 56 4.33 5.67 -0.17
N SER A 57 5.22 6.44 -0.80
CA SER A 57 6.45 6.92 -0.18
C SER A 57 6.25 8.27 0.55
N GLY A 58 7.20 9.20 0.44
CA GLY A 58 7.27 10.43 1.22
C GLY A 58 6.23 11.49 0.86
N ASP A 59 5.77 11.54 -0.40
CA ASP A 59 4.78 12.55 -0.84
C ASP A 59 3.34 12.20 -0.41
N ASN A 60 3.09 10.93 -0.08
CA ASN A 60 1.79 10.36 0.30
C ASN A 60 0.70 10.52 -0.77
N SER A 61 1.09 10.72 -2.03
CA SER A 61 0.15 10.78 -3.15
C SER A 61 -0.32 9.36 -3.48
N PRO A 62 -1.63 9.07 -3.48
CA PRO A 62 -2.15 7.74 -3.84
C PRO A 62 -1.87 7.37 -5.30
N TYR A 63 -1.51 8.35 -6.14
CA TYR A 63 -1.15 8.14 -7.55
C TYR A 63 0.36 8.01 -7.79
N ASN A 64 1.18 8.03 -6.72
CA ASN A 64 2.63 7.82 -6.79
C ASN A 64 3.02 6.62 -5.90
N ALA A 65 2.37 5.48 -6.14
CA ALA A 65 2.55 4.28 -5.33
C ALA A 65 3.91 3.61 -5.59
N ILE A 66 4.51 3.06 -4.52
CA ILE A 66 5.73 2.25 -4.60
C ILE A 66 5.45 0.80 -4.99
N SER A 67 4.17 0.43 -5.16
CA SER A 67 3.76 -0.81 -5.79
C SER A 67 2.35 -0.70 -6.37
N ALA A 68 2.10 -1.28 -7.54
CA ALA A 68 0.76 -1.41 -8.11
C ALA A 68 -0.16 -2.37 -7.33
N MET A 69 0.43 -3.25 -6.50
CA MET A 69 -0.28 -4.34 -5.81
C MET A 69 -0.31 -4.15 -4.29
N ALA A 70 0.80 -3.69 -3.70
CA ALA A 70 0.92 -3.62 -2.24
C ALA A 70 -0.01 -2.57 -1.64
N LEU A 71 -0.69 -2.94 -0.55
CA LEU A 71 -1.61 -2.11 0.20
C LEU A 71 -0.86 -1.17 1.15
N GLU A 72 -1.34 0.07 1.29
CA GLU A 72 -0.78 1.06 2.20
C GLU A 72 -0.97 0.64 3.67
N PRO A 73 0.13 0.41 4.43
CA PRO A 73 0.05 -0.09 5.81
C PRO A 73 -0.74 0.84 6.74
N THR A 74 -0.82 2.14 6.43
CA THR A 74 -1.62 3.07 7.23
C THR A 74 -3.14 2.87 7.10
N THR A 75 -3.59 2.13 6.10
CA THR A 75 -5.01 1.76 5.92
C THR A 75 -5.45 0.58 6.78
N LEU A 76 -4.51 -0.09 7.48
CA LEU A 76 -4.81 -1.24 8.33
C LEU A 76 -5.37 -0.79 9.67
N HIS A 77 -6.40 -1.50 10.14
CA HIS A 77 -6.93 -1.31 11.48
C HIS A 77 -5.99 -1.98 12.48
N LEU A 78 -5.45 -1.17 13.40
CA LEU A 78 -4.53 -1.62 14.44
C LEU A 78 -5.13 -1.31 15.80
N ALA A 79 -5.57 -2.36 16.48
CA ALA A 79 -6.10 -2.32 17.84
C ALA A 79 -5.75 -3.65 18.52
N PRO A 80 -5.87 -3.78 19.85
CA PRO A 80 -5.59 -5.05 20.50
C PRO A 80 -6.47 -6.18 19.97
N GLY A 81 -5.83 -7.23 19.46
CA GLY A 81 -6.45 -8.35 18.74
C GLY A 81 -6.69 -8.11 17.24
N SER A 82 -6.28 -6.96 16.69
CA SER A 82 -6.33 -6.64 15.26
C SER A 82 -5.01 -5.99 14.80
N PRO A 83 -4.11 -6.73 14.13
CA PRO A 83 -4.18 -8.17 13.85
C PRO A 83 -4.18 -9.01 15.14
N LYS A 84 -4.57 -10.28 15.04
CA LYS A 84 -4.66 -11.21 16.20
C LYS A 84 -3.36 -11.26 17.04
N ASP A 85 -2.23 -11.00 16.40
CA ASP A 85 -0.90 -11.03 17.01
C ASP A 85 -0.55 -9.73 17.78
N LEU A 86 -1.35 -8.67 17.67
CA LEU A 86 -1.15 -7.41 18.39
C LEU A 86 -1.81 -7.48 19.77
N THR A 87 -1.00 -7.67 20.81
CA THR A 87 -1.49 -7.77 22.19
C THR A 87 -1.94 -6.41 22.74
N ARG A 88 -2.79 -6.43 23.79
CA ARG A 88 -3.15 -5.22 24.55
C ARG A 88 -1.92 -4.53 25.12
N GLN A 89 -1.02 -5.28 25.74
CA GLN A 89 0.19 -4.76 26.36
C GLN A 89 1.09 -4.05 25.33
N ASP A 90 1.36 -4.68 24.19
CA ASP A 90 2.20 -4.07 23.15
C ASP A 90 1.56 -2.82 22.56
N PHE A 91 0.24 -2.83 22.35
CA PHE A 91 -0.49 -1.66 21.90
C PHE A 91 -0.36 -0.51 22.90
N ASP A 92 -0.66 -0.76 24.18
CA ASP A 92 -0.63 0.27 25.23
C ASP A 92 0.77 0.88 25.35
N ILE A 93 1.83 0.05 25.32
CA ILE A 93 3.23 0.51 25.30
C ILE A 93 3.52 1.35 24.05
N ALA A 94 3.06 0.89 22.88
CA ALA A 94 3.29 1.56 21.62
C ALA A 94 2.43 2.81 21.40
N VAL A 95 1.46 3.13 22.25
CA VAL A 95 0.73 4.40 22.18
C VAL A 95 1.03 5.33 23.36
N ALA A 96 1.72 4.84 24.39
CA ALA A 96 1.96 5.58 25.64
C ALA A 96 2.66 6.94 25.45
N ASP A 97 3.55 7.06 24.47
CA ASP A 97 4.28 8.29 24.13
C ASP A 97 3.63 9.11 23.01
N VAL A 98 2.40 8.77 22.60
CA VAL A 98 1.70 9.43 21.50
C VAL A 98 0.46 10.16 22.00
N ASP A 99 0.43 11.47 21.77
CA ASP A 99 -0.80 12.25 21.89
C ASP A 99 -1.76 11.91 20.74
N LEU A 100 -2.62 10.91 20.95
CA LEU A 100 -3.62 10.46 19.97
C LEU A 100 -4.68 11.53 19.71
N ALA A 101 -5.07 12.32 20.73
CA ALA A 101 -6.04 13.40 20.56
C ALA A 101 -5.50 14.45 19.58
N GLN A 102 -4.25 14.86 19.76
CA GLN A 102 -3.59 15.74 18.80
C GLN A 102 -3.43 15.05 17.45
N LEU A 103 -3.07 13.76 17.39
CA LEU A 103 -2.86 13.06 16.12
C LEU A 103 -4.13 13.03 15.24
N ARG A 104 -5.31 12.93 15.87
CA ARG A 104 -6.64 12.91 15.22
C ARG A 104 -7.11 14.26 14.68
N GLN A 105 -6.53 15.37 15.15
CA GLN A 105 -6.97 16.71 14.75
C GLN A 105 -6.42 17.14 13.38
N GLY A 106 -7.30 17.70 12.54
CA GLY A 106 -6.95 18.33 11.27
C GLY A 106 -6.51 17.35 10.18
N SER A 107 -5.60 17.81 9.31
CA SER A 107 -5.03 17.00 8.23
C SER A 107 -4.22 15.82 8.78
N VAL A 108 -4.13 14.76 7.99
CA VAL A 108 -3.37 13.55 8.35
C VAL A 108 -1.90 13.91 8.58
N LYS A 109 -1.39 13.54 9.76
CA LYS A 109 0.02 13.74 10.14
C LYS A 109 0.84 12.53 9.71
N TYR A 110 0.96 12.31 8.40
CA TYR A 110 1.50 11.08 7.78
C TYR A 110 2.76 10.54 8.44
N ARG A 111 3.79 11.38 8.65
CA ARG A 111 5.04 10.94 9.31
C ARG A 111 4.81 10.32 10.69
N ARG A 112 3.94 10.92 11.52
CA ARG A 112 3.65 10.43 12.87
C ARG A 112 2.79 9.16 12.81
N VAL A 113 1.80 9.13 11.92
CA VAL A 113 0.91 7.98 11.70
C VAL A 113 1.68 6.77 11.18
N LYS A 114 2.47 6.92 10.10
CA LYS A 114 3.33 5.87 9.52
C LYS A 114 4.27 5.31 10.58
N LYS A 115 4.92 6.17 11.37
CA LYS A 115 5.81 5.75 12.48
C LYS A 115 5.06 4.93 13.54
N LEU A 116 3.89 5.40 13.99
CA LEU A 116 3.09 4.70 15.00
C LEU A 116 2.60 3.34 14.49
N LYS A 117 1.96 3.32 13.31
CA LYS A 117 1.40 2.08 12.73
C LYS A 117 2.50 1.07 12.39
N ARG A 118 3.67 1.51 11.92
CA ARG A 118 4.85 0.63 11.75
C ARG A 118 5.28 0.01 13.07
N ARG A 119 5.42 0.79 14.14
CA ARG A 119 5.78 0.28 15.48
C ARG A 119 4.80 -0.79 15.97
N LEU A 120 3.50 -0.58 15.78
CA LEU A 120 2.46 -1.54 16.15
C LEU A 120 2.54 -2.83 15.31
N LEU A 121 2.73 -2.71 13.99
CA LEU A 121 2.90 -3.84 13.09
C LEU A 121 4.15 -4.65 13.41
N GLU A 122 5.26 -3.99 13.78
CA GLU A 122 6.49 -4.68 14.18
C GLU A 122 6.29 -5.50 15.45
N LYS A 123 5.55 -4.98 16.43
CA LYS A 123 5.15 -5.75 17.62
C LYS A 123 4.29 -6.96 17.26
N ALA A 124 3.29 -6.76 16.41
CA ALA A 124 2.44 -7.85 15.94
C ALA A 124 3.25 -8.93 15.21
N PHE A 125 4.18 -8.54 14.35
CA PHE A 125 5.05 -9.47 13.62
C PHE A 125 5.98 -10.25 14.54
N VAL A 126 6.55 -9.63 15.57
CA VAL A 126 7.36 -10.33 16.58
C VAL A 126 6.53 -11.38 17.30
N ASN A 127 5.32 -11.03 17.73
CA ASN A 127 4.42 -11.98 18.40
C ASN A 127 3.99 -13.12 17.48
N PHE A 128 3.68 -12.82 16.22
CA PHE A 128 3.41 -13.82 15.20
C PHE A 128 4.60 -14.77 15.03
N SER A 129 5.80 -14.23 14.84
CA SER A 129 7.00 -15.03 14.57
C SER A 129 7.40 -15.95 15.72
N LEU A 130 7.13 -15.54 16.97
CA LEU A 130 7.49 -16.31 18.16
C LEU A 130 6.39 -17.26 18.62
N ASN A 131 5.12 -16.88 18.48
CA ASN A 131 4.01 -17.51 19.21
C ASN A 131 2.82 -17.92 18.32
N ALA A 132 2.85 -17.66 17.00
CA ALA A 132 1.73 -18.05 16.15
C ALA A 132 1.55 -19.57 16.11
N ALA A 133 0.30 -19.99 16.26
CA ALA A 133 -0.10 -21.39 16.09
C ALA A 133 0.20 -21.88 14.66
N GLU A 134 0.33 -23.20 14.51
CA GLU A 134 0.73 -23.83 13.25
C GLU A 134 -0.22 -23.51 12.08
N ASP A 135 -1.52 -23.43 12.34
CA ASP A 135 -2.54 -23.04 11.35
C ASP A 135 -2.31 -21.61 10.84
N ARG A 136 -2.04 -20.68 11.76
CA ARG A 136 -1.78 -19.28 11.44
C ARG A 136 -0.47 -19.11 10.65
N GLN A 137 0.56 -19.90 10.96
CA GLN A 137 1.79 -19.92 10.16
C GLN A 137 1.56 -20.52 8.76
N ALA A 138 0.74 -21.57 8.67
CA ALA A 138 0.38 -22.19 7.39
C ALA A 138 -0.41 -21.24 6.49
N ASP A 139 -1.36 -20.48 7.04
CA ASP A 139 -2.11 -19.46 6.31
C ASP A 139 -1.20 -18.35 5.76
N PHE A 140 -0.27 -17.86 6.57
CA PHE A 140 0.73 -16.88 6.13
C PHE A 140 1.62 -17.43 5.01
N LYS A 141 2.11 -18.67 5.16
CA LYS A 141 2.92 -19.33 4.13
C LYS A 141 2.13 -19.51 2.83
N LYS A 142 0.86 -19.89 2.94
CA LYS A 142 -0.05 -20.03 1.79
C LYS A 142 -0.21 -18.71 1.05
N PHE A 143 -0.49 -17.62 1.77
CA PHE A 143 -0.54 -16.28 1.18
C PHE A 143 0.76 -15.92 0.46
N CYS A 144 1.91 -16.16 1.09
CA CYS A 144 3.21 -15.88 0.47
C CYS A 144 3.42 -16.67 -0.84
N LEU A 145 2.95 -17.92 -0.90
CA LEU A 145 3.04 -18.75 -2.10
C LEU A 145 2.07 -18.30 -3.20
N GLU A 146 0.84 -17.96 -2.84
CA GLU A 146 -0.21 -17.52 -3.78
C GLU A 146 0.12 -16.15 -4.41
N GLU A 147 0.76 -15.25 -3.66
CA GLU A 147 1.06 -13.89 -4.08
C GLU A 147 2.53 -13.67 -4.50
N ALA A 148 3.32 -14.75 -4.60
CA ALA A 148 4.78 -14.69 -4.80
C ALA A 148 5.21 -13.84 -6.01
N ALA A 149 4.41 -13.83 -7.08
CA ALA A 149 4.70 -13.14 -8.34
C ALA A 149 5.02 -11.64 -8.16
N TRP A 150 4.32 -10.95 -7.25
CA TRP A 150 4.59 -9.55 -6.93
C TRP A 150 5.19 -9.38 -5.53
N LEU A 151 4.78 -10.22 -4.57
CA LEU A 151 5.11 -10.04 -3.16
C LEU A 151 6.59 -10.21 -2.88
N ASP A 152 7.28 -11.12 -3.56
CA ASP A 152 8.71 -11.36 -3.33
C ASP A 152 9.56 -10.17 -3.78
N ASN A 153 9.29 -9.63 -4.97
CA ASN A 153 9.96 -8.44 -5.49
C ASN A 153 9.69 -7.21 -4.60
N TYR A 154 8.44 -7.03 -4.18
CA TYR A 154 8.05 -5.97 -3.25
C TYR A 154 8.76 -6.11 -1.90
N ALA A 155 8.83 -7.31 -1.32
CA ALA A 155 9.47 -7.53 -0.03
C ALA A 155 10.99 -7.27 -0.07
N VAL A 156 11.66 -7.66 -1.16
CA VAL A 156 13.08 -7.30 -1.41
C VAL A 156 13.22 -5.79 -1.51
N PHE A 157 12.41 -5.14 -2.35
CA PHE A 157 12.47 -3.69 -2.56
C PHE A 157 12.30 -2.91 -1.25
N ARG A 158 11.33 -3.29 -0.42
CA ARG A 158 11.09 -2.66 0.88
C ARG A 158 12.22 -2.88 1.88
N ALA A 159 12.79 -4.08 1.93
CA ALA A 159 13.95 -4.35 2.78
C ALA A 159 15.18 -3.53 2.32
N LEU A 160 15.38 -3.37 1.01
CA LEU A 160 16.43 -2.49 0.48
C LEU A 160 16.15 -1.01 0.78
N MET A 161 14.89 -0.54 0.72
CA MET A 161 14.55 0.82 1.15
C MET A 161 15.02 1.08 2.59
N GLU A 162 14.77 0.15 3.52
CA GLU A 162 15.24 0.27 4.90
C GLU A 162 16.77 0.29 5.01
N GLU A 163 17.47 -0.59 4.30
CA GLU A 163 18.95 -0.61 4.24
C GLU A 163 19.53 0.70 3.67
N ASN A 164 18.74 1.44 2.90
CA ASN A 164 19.12 2.74 2.30
C ASN A 164 18.39 3.92 2.97
N GLY A 165 18.01 3.80 4.24
CA GLY A 165 17.51 4.92 5.05
C GLY A 165 16.06 5.31 4.78
N ASP A 166 15.20 4.32 4.50
CA ASP A 166 13.78 4.47 4.15
C ASP A 166 13.54 5.28 2.86
N SER A 167 14.54 5.38 1.97
CA SER A 167 14.42 6.08 0.67
C SER A 167 14.01 5.11 -0.44
N GLU A 168 13.04 5.50 -1.25
CA GLU A 168 12.59 4.80 -2.47
C GLU A 168 13.50 5.04 -3.68
N ALA A 169 14.37 6.06 -3.60
CA ALA A 169 15.18 6.54 -4.71
C ALA A 169 16.33 5.57 -5.04
N TRP A 170 15.98 4.45 -5.67
CA TRP A 170 16.87 3.32 -5.93
C TRP A 170 18.05 3.66 -6.85
N ASP A 171 17.94 4.71 -7.65
CA ASP A 171 19.03 5.28 -8.45
C ASP A 171 20.12 5.94 -7.59
N LYS A 172 19.79 6.34 -6.36
CA LYS A 172 20.66 6.97 -5.37
C LYS A 172 21.17 6.03 -4.29
N TRP A 173 20.64 4.80 -4.22
CA TRP A 173 21.11 3.78 -3.28
C TRP A 173 22.59 3.41 -3.48
N GLN A 174 23.14 2.59 -2.59
CA GLN A 174 24.45 1.94 -2.82
C GLN A 174 24.44 1.20 -4.17
N ARG A 175 25.58 1.14 -4.85
CA ARG A 175 25.67 0.65 -6.25
C ARG A 175 25.17 -0.78 -6.41
N GLU A 176 25.40 -1.57 -5.37
CA GLU A 176 25.03 -2.97 -5.19
C GLU A 176 23.51 -3.14 -5.06
N HIS A 177 22.76 -2.09 -4.73
CA HIS A 177 21.31 -2.14 -4.51
C HIS A 177 20.49 -1.58 -5.68
N ARG A 178 21.10 -0.96 -6.70
CA ARG A 178 20.39 -0.15 -7.72
C ARG A 178 19.65 -0.96 -8.80
N SER A 179 19.64 -2.29 -8.69
CA SER A 179 18.91 -3.18 -9.59
C SER A 179 18.66 -4.49 -8.88
N MET A 180 17.58 -5.18 -9.21
CA MET A 180 17.24 -6.48 -8.61
C MET A 180 18.38 -7.51 -8.74
N GLU A 181 19.04 -7.59 -9.90
CA GLU A 181 20.16 -8.52 -10.13
C GLU A 181 21.33 -8.29 -9.14
N LYS A 182 21.83 -7.05 -9.08
CA LYS A 182 22.92 -6.68 -8.16
C LYS A 182 22.54 -6.86 -6.70
N ALA A 183 21.30 -6.54 -6.33
CA ALA A 183 20.84 -6.72 -4.96
C ALA A 183 20.83 -8.21 -4.58
N CYS A 184 20.38 -9.08 -5.48
CA CYS A 184 20.43 -10.53 -5.30
C CYS A 184 21.87 -11.07 -5.18
N GLU A 185 22.81 -10.56 -5.99
CA GLU A 185 24.23 -10.89 -5.87
C GLU A 185 24.81 -10.45 -4.52
N TRP A 186 24.57 -9.19 -4.15
CA TRP A 186 24.99 -8.63 -2.87
C TRP A 186 24.48 -9.45 -1.69
N LEU A 187 23.20 -9.83 -1.68
CA LEU A 187 22.59 -10.66 -0.63
C LEU A 187 23.31 -12.00 -0.46
N ARG A 188 23.74 -12.66 -1.54
CA ARG A 188 24.47 -13.94 -1.48
C ARG A 188 25.86 -13.81 -0.86
N HIS A 189 26.48 -12.62 -0.94
CA HIS A 189 27.80 -12.35 -0.38
C HIS A 189 27.78 -11.88 1.08
N LEU A 190 26.60 -11.61 1.64
CA LEU A 190 26.46 -11.29 3.06
C LEU A 190 26.77 -12.50 3.94
N SER A 191 27.18 -12.26 5.19
CA SER A 191 27.27 -13.30 6.20
C SER A 191 25.88 -13.92 6.48
N GLN A 192 25.85 -15.15 6.97
CA GLN A 192 24.60 -15.86 7.27
C GLN A 192 23.69 -15.07 8.22
N ASP A 193 24.24 -14.43 9.26
CA ASP A 193 23.49 -13.60 10.20
C ASP A 193 22.85 -12.37 9.53
N ARG A 194 23.56 -11.76 8.58
CA ARG A 194 23.05 -10.62 7.80
C ARG A 194 21.97 -11.06 6.83
N GLN A 195 22.13 -12.21 6.17
CA GLN A 195 21.10 -12.79 5.32
C GLN A 195 19.82 -13.10 6.11
N GLN A 196 19.96 -13.69 7.31
CA GLN A 196 18.82 -13.99 8.17
C GLN A 196 18.11 -12.72 8.66
N THR A 197 18.88 -11.68 9.00
CA THR A 197 18.32 -10.37 9.38
C THR A 197 17.53 -9.75 8.23
N PHE A 198 18.09 -9.75 7.03
CA PHE A 198 17.43 -9.23 5.83
C PHE A 198 16.14 -10.03 5.50
N SER A 199 16.22 -11.36 5.53
CA SER A 199 15.07 -12.26 5.35
C SER A 199 13.97 -12.00 6.38
N THR A 200 14.33 -11.71 7.63
CA THR A 200 13.36 -11.32 8.67
C THR A 200 12.63 -10.02 8.31
N ARG A 201 13.33 -9.02 7.75
CA ARG A 201 12.69 -7.79 7.26
C ARG A 201 11.79 -8.04 6.05
N GLN A 202 12.22 -8.87 5.09
CA GLN A 202 11.35 -9.26 3.98
C GLN A 202 10.06 -9.92 4.50
N ASN A 203 10.18 -10.84 5.47
CA ASN A 203 9.02 -11.51 6.08
C ASN A 203 8.13 -10.55 6.86
N PHE A 204 8.68 -9.52 7.50
CA PHE A 204 7.87 -8.45 8.09
C PHE A 204 7.00 -7.77 7.02
N PHE A 205 7.56 -7.37 5.88
CA PHE A 205 6.79 -6.74 4.82
C PHE A 205 5.75 -7.67 4.19
N ARG A 206 6.07 -8.97 4.03
CA ARG A 206 5.11 -9.99 3.62
C ARG A 206 3.96 -10.10 4.62
N TYR A 207 4.27 -10.14 5.92
CA TYR A 207 3.28 -10.21 6.99
C TYR A 207 2.35 -9.00 6.96
N VAL A 208 2.88 -7.78 6.80
CA VAL A 208 2.05 -6.58 6.69
C VAL A 208 1.06 -6.67 5.53
N GLN A 209 1.50 -7.13 4.37
CA GLN A 209 0.62 -7.31 3.21
C GLN A 209 -0.41 -8.43 3.42
N TRP A 210 -0.04 -9.51 4.13
CA TRP A 210 -0.97 -10.56 4.51
C TRP A 210 -2.08 -10.03 5.43
N ILE A 211 -1.74 -9.25 6.47
CA ILE A 211 -2.73 -8.61 7.34
C ILE A 211 -3.64 -7.67 6.54
N GLY A 212 -3.08 -6.91 5.59
CA GLY A 212 -3.87 -6.11 4.66
C GLY A 212 -4.84 -6.94 3.83
N HIS A 213 -4.37 -8.03 3.24
CA HIS A 213 -5.20 -8.94 2.47
C HIS A 213 -6.37 -9.51 3.30
N GLU A 214 -6.10 -9.98 4.53
CA GLU A 214 -7.14 -10.47 5.44
C GLU A 214 -8.20 -9.39 5.72
N GLN A 215 -7.76 -8.20 6.16
CA GLN A 215 -8.66 -7.12 6.55
C GLN A 215 -9.49 -6.57 5.38
N TRP A 216 -8.87 -6.39 4.21
CA TRP A 216 -9.57 -5.89 3.03
C TRP A 216 -10.56 -6.91 2.45
N ARG A 217 -10.26 -8.22 2.52
CA ARG A 217 -11.23 -9.27 2.16
C ARG A 217 -12.42 -9.31 3.12
N GLU A 218 -12.17 -9.11 4.41
CA GLU A 218 -13.25 -8.96 5.39
C GLU A 218 -14.12 -7.74 5.04
N MET A 219 -13.51 -6.58 4.74
CA MET A 219 -14.26 -5.37 4.39
C MET A 219 -15.08 -5.51 3.11
N LYS A 220 -14.53 -6.15 2.07
CA LYS A 220 -15.29 -6.46 0.85
C LYS A 220 -16.53 -7.30 1.17
N SER A 221 -16.36 -8.33 2.00
CA SER A 221 -17.45 -9.22 2.40
C SER A 221 -18.49 -8.48 3.26
N TYR A 222 -18.03 -7.64 4.18
CA TYR A 222 -18.86 -6.82 5.04
C TYR A 222 -19.71 -5.80 4.27
N ALA A 223 -19.11 -5.10 3.29
CA ALA A 223 -19.81 -4.18 2.40
C ALA A 223 -20.90 -4.91 1.60
N ALA A 224 -20.56 -6.09 1.05
CA ALA A 224 -21.51 -6.90 0.30
C ALA A 224 -22.71 -7.36 1.13
N GLN A 225 -22.53 -7.66 2.42
CA GLN A 225 -23.61 -8.01 3.36
C GLN A 225 -24.57 -6.83 3.62
N ARG A 226 -24.11 -5.60 3.41
CA ARG A 226 -24.89 -4.35 3.53
C ARG A 226 -25.46 -3.86 2.20
N ASP A 227 -25.31 -4.64 1.13
CA ASP A 227 -25.69 -4.25 -0.21
C ASP A 227 -25.00 -2.96 -0.68
N VAL A 228 -23.73 -2.78 -0.28
CA VAL A 228 -22.84 -1.71 -0.71
C VAL A 228 -21.67 -2.32 -1.49
N ALA A 229 -21.42 -1.86 -2.70
CA ALA A 229 -20.23 -2.20 -3.46
C ALA A 229 -19.05 -1.29 -3.07
N LEU A 230 -17.84 -1.84 -3.10
CA LEU A 230 -16.61 -1.05 -3.02
C LEU A 230 -16.06 -0.86 -4.43
N MET A 231 -15.80 0.38 -4.81
CA MET A 231 -15.15 0.74 -6.07
C MET A 231 -13.75 1.25 -5.77
N GLY A 232 -12.75 0.52 -6.25
CA GLY A 232 -11.37 0.98 -6.25
C GLY A 232 -11.10 1.98 -7.36
N ASP A 233 -9.91 2.55 -7.30
CA ASP A 233 -9.34 3.43 -8.31
C ASP A 233 -7.92 2.91 -8.60
N VAL A 234 -7.59 2.78 -9.87
CA VAL A 234 -6.33 2.20 -10.34
C VAL A 234 -5.59 3.30 -11.11
N PRO A 235 -4.45 3.80 -10.60
CA PRO A 235 -3.64 4.78 -11.31
C PRO A 235 -3.25 4.28 -12.71
N PHE A 236 -3.17 5.20 -13.66
CA PHE A 236 -2.74 4.87 -15.03
C PHE A 236 -1.31 4.32 -15.10
N GLY A 237 -0.43 4.73 -14.19
CA GLY A 237 0.95 4.25 -14.08
C GLY A 237 1.46 4.20 -12.66
N VAL A 238 2.67 3.68 -12.51
CA VAL A 238 3.32 3.48 -11.21
C VAL A 238 4.47 4.46 -11.03
N SER A 239 4.93 4.65 -9.79
CA SER A 239 6.12 5.45 -9.54
C SER A 239 7.34 4.87 -10.24
N TYR A 240 8.22 5.72 -10.78
CA TYR A 240 9.57 5.32 -11.19
C TYR A 240 10.32 4.63 -10.03
N TYR A 241 10.07 5.09 -8.80
CA TYR A 241 10.65 4.54 -7.58
C TYR A 241 9.75 3.48 -6.93
N SER A 242 9.25 2.53 -7.73
CA SER A 242 8.41 1.42 -7.28
C SER A 242 9.12 0.08 -7.35
N ALA A 243 8.61 -0.89 -6.58
CA ALA A 243 9.01 -2.28 -6.67
C ALA A 243 8.76 -2.87 -8.07
N ASP A 244 7.69 -2.44 -8.73
CA ASP A 244 7.34 -2.86 -10.10
C ASP A 244 8.44 -2.49 -11.09
N VAL A 245 8.80 -1.20 -11.14
CA VAL A 245 9.82 -0.70 -12.06
C VAL A 245 11.20 -1.24 -11.69
N PHE A 246 11.51 -1.36 -10.40
CA PHE A 246 12.78 -1.89 -9.94
C PHE A 246 13.00 -3.36 -10.33
N ALA A 247 11.95 -4.17 -10.30
CA ALA A 247 12.01 -5.60 -10.60
C ALA A 247 11.84 -5.93 -12.09
N ARG A 248 11.11 -5.09 -12.83
CA ARG A 248 10.74 -5.33 -14.24
C ARG A 248 11.13 -4.17 -15.14
N ALA A 249 12.33 -3.61 -14.93
CA ALA A 249 12.80 -2.38 -15.57
C ALA A 249 12.73 -2.40 -17.10
N ASP A 250 12.87 -3.57 -17.73
CA ASP A 250 12.79 -3.81 -19.16
C ASP A 250 11.38 -3.63 -19.76
N GLU A 251 10.35 -3.61 -18.92
CA GLU A 251 8.96 -3.34 -19.32
C GLU A 251 8.60 -1.85 -19.31
N PHE A 252 9.53 -0.99 -18.87
CA PHE A 252 9.32 0.44 -18.73
C PHE A 252 10.35 1.26 -19.53
N ALA A 253 9.92 2.39 -20.07
CA ALA A 253 10.79 3.40 -20.69
C ALA A 253 11.20 4.40 -19.62
N LEU A 254 12.35 4.13 -18.99
CA LEU A 254 12.89 4.89 -17.85
C LEU A 254 13.46 6.27 -18.23
N ASP A 255 13.71 6.48 -19.51
CA ASP A 255 14.20 7.72 -20.10
C ASP A 255 13.07 8.69 -20.52
N TRP A 256 11.80 8.26 -20.40
CA TRP A 256 10.62 9.06 -20.71
C TRP A 256 9.72 9.23 -19.48
N SER A 257 8.98 10.32 -19.45
CA SER A 257 7.96 10.57 -18.42
C SER A 257 6.59 10.76 -19.04
N GLY A 258 5.59 10.11 -18.47
CA GLY A 258 4.18 10.31 -18.78
C GLY A 258 3.70 11.70 -18.37
N GLY A 259 2.70 12.19 -19.10
CA GLY A 259 2.17 13.52 -18.93
C GLY A 259 1.07 13.85 -19.91
N ALA A 260 0.66 15.12 -19.94
CA ALA A 260 -0.31 15.66 -20.88
C ALA A 260 0.30 16.86 -21.62
N PRO A 261 0.01 17.04 -22.93
CA PRO A 261 0.42 18.23 -23.65
C PRO A 261 -0.27 19.48 -23.09
N PRO A 262 0.18 20.70 -23.48
CA PRO A 262 -0.50 21.94 -23.10
C PRO A 262 -2.01 21.92 -23.34
N GLU A 263 -2.79 22.24 -22.31
CA GLU A 263 -4.25 22.18 -22.35
C GLU A 263 -4.85 23.53 -22.74
N LEU A 264 -4.93 23.79 -24.04
CA LEU A 264 -5.26 25.12 -24.61
C LEU A 264 -6.60 25.73 -24.16
N TYR A 265 -7.50 24.92 -23.59
CA TYR A 265 -8.83 25.35 -23.16
C TYR A 265 -9.02 25.35 -21.65
N PHE A 266 -7.97 25.04 -20.87
CA PHE A 266 -8.05 24.91 -19.42
C PHE A 266 -7.95 26.26 -18.70
N LYS A 267 -8.99 27.10 -18.85
CA LYS A 267 -9.01 28.55 -18.52
C LYS A 267 -8.47 28.96 -17.16
N ASP A 268 -8.51 28.08 -16.18
CA ASP A 268 -8.23 28.40 -14.77
C ASP A 268 -6.78 28.09 -14.33
N ASP A 269 -5.97 27.44 -15.17
CA ASP A 269 -4.55 27.19 -14.90
C ASP A 269 -3.66 27.58 -16.09
N GLN A 270 -3.07 28.78 -16.01
CA GLN A 270 -2.16 29.29 -17.04
C GLN A 270 -0.88 28.46 -17.18
N PHE A 271 -0.43 27.79 -16.12
CA PHE A 271 0.77 26.94 -16.18
C PHE A 271 0.49 25.73 -17.06
N THR A 272 -0.59 24.99 -16.76
CA THR A 272 -0.99 23.80 -17.53
C THR A 272 -1.42 24.15 -18.96
N GLN A 273 -2.09 25.29 -19.17
CA GLN A 273 -2.40 25.79 -20.51
C GLN A 273 -1.16 25.99 -21.39
N LYS A 274 -0.05 26.46 -20.79
CA LYS A 274 1.16 26.80 -21.52
C LYS A 274 2.11 25.62 -21.67
N TRP A 275 2.25 24.82 -20.62
CA TRP A 275 3.32 23.83 -20.50
C TRP A 275 2.83 22.38 -20.45
N GLY A 276 1.54 22.16 -20.23
CA GLY A 276 0.98 20.84 -19.98
C GLY A 276 1.38 20.30 -18.62
N GLN A 277 1.39 18.98 -18.50
CA GLN A 277 1.66 18.26 -17.26
C GLN A 277 2.76 17.24 -17.48
N ASN A 278 3.67 17.12 -16.52
CA ASN A 278 4.62 16.00 -16.43
C ASN A 278 4.38 15.31 -15.10
N TRP A 279 3.98 14.04 -15.15
CA TRP A 279 3.61 13.26 -13.97
C TRP A 279 4.79 12.46 -13.40
N GLY A 280 5.93 12.41 -14.10
CA GLY A 280 7.14 11.72 -13.64
C GLY A 280 7.04 10.19 -13.58
N ILE A 281 5.94 9.60 -14.06
CA ILE A 281 5.78 8.14 -14.19
C ILE A 281 6.48 7.65 -15.47
N PRO A 282 7.15 6.48 -15.47
CA PRO A 282 7.69 5.92 -16.69
C PRO A 282 6.57 5.45 -17.63
N LEU A 283 6.87 5.40 -18.93
CA LEU A 283 5.94 4.85 -19.92
C LEU A 283 6.10 3.33 -20.03
N TYR A 284 5.02 2.64 -20.40
CA TYR A 284 5.09 1.20 -20.68
C TYR A 284 5.77 0.91 -22.03
N ARG A 285 6.66 -0.07 -22.04
CA ARG A 285 7.17 -0.68 -23.28
C ARG A 285 6.18 -1.74 -23.75
N TRP A 286 5.08 -1.30 -24.36
CA TRP A 286 3.98 -2.18 -24.79
C TRP A 286 4.40 -3.36 -25.66
N GLU A 287 5.44 -3.22 -26.49
CA GLU A 287 5.97 -4.32 -27.28
C GLU A 287 6.64 -5.40 -26.41
N ALA A 288 7.41 -4.99 -25.38
CA ALA A 288 8.03 -5.90 -24.43
C ALA A 288 6.97 -6.64 -23.61
N MET A 289 5.99 -5.90 -23.06
CA MET A 289 4.86 -6.48 -22.33
C MET A 289 4.01 -7.41 -23.22
N ARG A 290 3.78 -7.07 -24.49
CA ARG A 290 3.09 -7.99 -25.40
C ARG A 290 3.88 -9.30 -25.57
N GLY A 291 5.20 -9.24 -25.56
CA GLY A 291 6.10 -10.39 -25.70
C GLY A 291 5.95 -11.44 -24.58
N ASN A 292 5.51 -11.04 -23.38
CA ASN A 292 5.22 -11.95 -22.26
C ASN A 292 3.72 -12.03 -21.91
N ASN A 293 2.84 -11.74 -22.88
CA ASN A 293 1.39 -11.80 -22.72
C ASN A 293 0.84 -10.87 -21.61
N PHE A 294 1.44 -9.68 -21.51
CA PHE A 294 1.02 -8.61 -20.61
C PHE A 294 1.02 -9.04 -19.14
N GLU A 295 1.95 -9.90 -18.71
CA GLU A 295 1.95 -10.48 -17.36
C GLU A 295 1.89 -9.45 -16.22
N TRP A 296 2.50 -8.27 -16.41
CA TRP A 296 2.44 -7.19 -15.43
C TRP A 296 1.09 -6.47 -15.37
N TRP A 297 0.35 -6.42 -16.48
CA TRP A 297 -0.93 -5.71 -16.64
C TRP A 297 -2.13 -6.58 -16.25
#